data_AF-A0A7C3JTL4-F1
#
_entry.id   AF-A0A7C3JTL4-F1
#
_cell.length_a   1.000
_cell.length_b   1.000
_cell.length_c   1.000
_cell.angle_alpha   90.00
_cell.angle_beta   90.00
_cell.angle_gamma   90.00
#
_symmetry.space_group_name_H-M   'P 1'
#
loop_
_entity.id
_entity.type
_entity.pdbx_description
1 polymer ?
#
loop_
_entity_poly.entity_id
_entity_poly.type
_entity_poly.pdbx_seq_one_letter_code
_entity_poly.pdbx_strand_id
1 'polypeptide(L)'
;MAGPIYTWAGRYRQVNVSKGSFHFAAAAQIPRLMAEFETGPLRKFTPCQFPSQDEVVRAIAVVHTELMLIHPFRDGNGRVGRLLAILMALQAGLPPLNFGGIAGRKRREYFAAIRAGMDRDYNPMERVFSAVIRRTLQIS
;
A
#
# COMPACT_ATOMS: atom_id res chain seq x y z
N MET A 1 22.87 -16.90 7.52
CA MET A 1 23.09 -15.56 6.93
C MET A 1 22.91 -15.66 5.43
N ALA A 2 21.79 -15.16 4.89
CA ALA A 2 21.61 -15.00 3.45
C ALA A 2 22.08 -13.59 3.09
N GLY A 3 23.16 -13.47 2.30
CA GLY A 3 23.57 -12.19 1.71
C GLY A 3 22.45 -11.63 0.82
N PRO A 4 22.48 -10.33 0.48
CA PRO A 4 21.40 -9.73 -0.28
C PRO A 4 21.34 -10.38 -1.67
N ILE A 5 20.28 -11.14 -1.93
CA ILE A 5 19.98 -11.80 -3.22
C ILE A 5 20.00 -10.76 -4.37
N TYR A 6 19.81 -9.48 -4.03
CA TYR A 6 19.97 -8.35 -4.93
C TYR A 6 20.71 -7.19 -4.24
N THR A 7 21.75 -6.65 -4.89
CA THR A 7 22.55 -5.51 -4.39
C THR A 7 21.76 -4.22 -4.15
N TRP A 8 20.53 -4.13 -4.67
CA TRP A 8 19.62 -2.99 -4.54
C TRP A 8 18.58 -3.15 -3.43
N ALA A 9 18.54 -4.29 -2.73
CA ALA A 9 17.57 -4.50 -1.65
C ALA A 9 17.69 -3.38 -0.58
N GLY A 10 16.57 -2.74 -0.27
CA GLY A 10 16.51 -1.61 0.67
C GLY A 10 16.93 -0.24 0.11
N ARG A 11 17.32 -0.14 -1.17
CA ARG A 11 17.65 1.14 -1.82
C ARG A 11 16.53 1.64 -2.70
N TYR A 12 16.29 2.95 -2.69
CA TYR A 12 15.35 3.58 -3.63
C TYR A 12 15.84 3.46 -5.06
N ARG A 13 14.89 3.26 -6.00
CA ARG A 13 15.19 3.20 -7.42
C ARG A 13 15.72 4.55 -7.92
N GLN A 14 16.68 4.48 -8.84
CA GLN A 14 17.30 5.65 -9.47
C GLN A 14 16.77 5.93 -10.89
N VAL A 15 15.80 5.12 -11.35
CA VAL A 15 15.21 5.22 -12.69
C VAL A 15 13.69 5.35 -12.61
N ASN A 16 13.11 6.05 -13.57
CA ASN A 16 11.66 6.13 -13.72
C ASN A 16 11.11 4.76 -14.13
N VAL A 17 9.93 4.42 -13.61
CA VAL A 17 9.24 3.17 -13.92
C VAL A 17 7.77 3.45 -14.20
N SER A 18 7.18 2.59 -15.02
CA SER A 18 5.76 2.65 -15.36
C SER A 18 5.15 1.25 -15.31
N LYS A 19 3.81 1.20 -15.31
CA LYS A 19 3.05 -0.02 -15.45
C LYS A 19 1.92 0.21 -16.45
N GLY A 20 2.07 -0.33 -17.65
CA GLY A 20 1.23 0.09 -18.78
C GLY A 20 1.43 1.58 -19.05
N SER A 21 0.34 2.32 -19.20
CA SER A 21 0.35 3.78 -19.37
C SER A 21 0.52 4.58 -18.08
N PHE A 22 0.57 3.93 -16.92
CA PHE A 22 0.69 4.61 -15.64
C PHE A 22 2.15 4.85 -15.25
N HIS A 23 2.53 6.11 -15.08
CA HIS A 23 3.85 6.51 -14.62
C HIS A 23 3.84 6.74 -13.11
N PHE A 24 4.76 6.09 -12.39
CA PHE A 24 4.95 6.34 -10.96
C PHE A 24 5.77 7.63 -10.73
N ALA A 25 5.96 8.02 -9.47
CA ALA A 25 6.75 9.19 -9.11
C ALA A 25 8.13 9.23 -9.82
N ALA A 26 8.57 10.41 -10.21
CA ALA A 26 9.92 10.58 -10.77
C ALA A 26 10.97 10.10 -9.75
N ALA A 27 11.99 9.36 -10.18
CA ALA A 27 12.96 8.73 -9.28
C ALA A 27 13.67 9.75 -8.38
N ALA A 28 14.02 10.91 -8.93
CA ALA A 28 14.62 12.02 -8.19
C ALA A 28 13.75 12.57 -7.05
N GLN A 29 12.42 12.37 -7.10
CA GLN A 29 11.49 12.83 -6.08
C GLN A 29 11.28 11.81 -4.95
N ILE A 30 11.70 10.56 -5.12
CA ILE A 30 11.43 9.49 -4.16
C ILE A 30 11.95 9.81 -2.75
N PRO A 31 13.19 10.31 -2.55
CA PRO A 31 13.67 10.61 -1.20
C PRO A 31 12.78 11.61 -0.45
N ARG A 32 12.38 12.70 -1.14
CA ARG A 32 11.46 13.71 -0.59
C ARG A 32 10.08 13.11 -0.29
N LEU A 33 9.50 12.42 -1.26
CA LEU A 33 8.15 11.85 -1.12
C LEU A 33 8.08 10.76 -0.04
N MET A 34 9.15 9.97 0.14
CA MET A 34 9.20 8.99 1.22
C MET A 34 9.34 9.65 2.60
N ALA A 35 10.07 10.77 2.71
CA ALA A 35 10.12 11.55 3.95
C ALA A 35 8.75 12.19 4.27
N GLU A 36 8.04 12.69 3.26
CA GLU A 36 6.67 13.20 3.40
C GLU A 36 5.69 12.09 3.77
N PHE A 37 5.82 10.91 3.17
CA PHE A 37 5.03 9.73 3.52
C PHE A 37 5.23 9.31 4.98
N GLU A 38 6.49 9.25 5.43
CA GLU A 38 6.88 8.89 6.79
C GLU A 38 6.31 9.87 7.81
N THR A 39 6.57 11.16 7.61
CA THR A 39 6.15 12.21 8.55
C THR A 39 4.66 12.57 8.46
N GLY A 40 4.00 12.23 7.36
CA GLY A 40 2.58 12.49 7.10
C GLY A 40 1.70 11.25 7.32
N PRO A 41 1.18 10.61 6.25
CA PRO A 41 0.19 9.55 6.36
C PRO A 41 0.65 8.35 7.20
N LEU A 42 1.91 7.93 7.08
CA LEU A 42 2.40 6.79 7.86
C LEU A 42 2.36 7.09 9.37
N ARG A 43 2.94 8.23 9.81
CA ARG A 43 2.90 8.66 11.21
C ARG A 43 1.48 8.93 11.71
N LYS A 44 0.59 9.47 10.87
CA LYS A 44 -0.79 9.76 11.24
C LYS A 44 -1.61 8.49 11.51
N PHE A 45 -1.37 7.44 10.74
CA PHE A 45 -2.19 6.23 10.72
C PHE A 45 -1.53 5.01 11.38
N THR A 46 -0.32 5.16 11.94
CA THR A 46 0.37 4.11 12.70
C THR A 46 0.81 4.60 14.10
N PRO A 47 0.62 3.81 15.18
CA PRO A 47 -0.03 2.50 15.18
C PRO A 47 -1.52 2.60 14.80
N CYS A 48 -2.00 1.66 14.00
CA CYS A 48 -3.33 1.69 13.40
C CYS A 48 -4.42 1.28 14.41
N GLN A 49 -4.59 2.08 15.46
CA GLN A 49 -5.53 1.86 16.55
C GLN A 49 -6.68 2.88 16.43
N PHE A 50 -7.73 2.48 15.72
CA PHE A 50 -8.91 3.33 15.50
C PHE A 50 -10.17 2.65 16.03
N PRO A 51 -11.17 3.42 16.51
CA PRO A 51 -12.32 2.84 17.22
C PRO A 51 -13.30 2.12 16.30
N SER A 52 -13.36 2.47 15.00
CA SER A 52 -14.23 1.81 14.03
C SER A 52 -13.46 1.07 12.93
N GLN A 53 -14.09 0.01 12.41
CA GLN A 53 -13.54 -0.73 11.26
C GLN A 53 -13.40 0.16 10.02
N ASP A 54 -14.31 1.12 9.82
CA ASP A 54 -14.26 2.04 8.68
C ASP A 54 -13.06 3.00 8.77
N GLU A 55 -12.70 3.46 9.97
CA GLU A 55 -11.48 4.25 10.18
C GLU A 55 -10.22 3.40 9.98
N VAL A 56 -10.21 2.13 10.40
CA VAL A 56 -9.11 1.19 10.11
C VAL A 56 -8.96 0.97 8.60
N VAL A 57 -10.08 0.77 7.88
CA VAL A 57 -10.10 0.65 6.41
C VAL A 57 -9.49 1.89 5.79
N ARG A 58 -9.94 3.08 6.20
CA ARG A 58 -9.44 4.36 5.70
C ARG A 58 -7.94 4.53 5.94
N ALA A 59 -7.49 4.24 7.16
CA ALA A 59 -6.08 4.31 7.54
C ALA A 59 -5.21 3.45 6.62
N ILE A 60 -5.57 2.16 6.46
CA ILE A 60 -4.85 1.23 5.59
C ILE A 60 -4.90 1.67 4.13
N ALA A 61 -6.07 2.11 3.65
CA ALA A 61 -6.27 2.53 2.27
C ALA A 61 -5.42 3.75 1.89
N VAL A 62 -5.37 4.76 2.75
CA VAL A 62 -4.55 5.97 2.52
C VAL A 62 -3.06 5.59 2.48
N VAL A 63 -2.56 4.94 3.54
CA VAL A 63 -1.13 4.59 3.65
C VAL A 63 -0.69 3.68 2.50
N HIS A 64 -1.51 2.70 2.13
CA HIS A 64 -1.19 1.79 1.04
C HIS A 64 -1.18 2.51 -0.32
N THR A 65 -2.15 3.39 -0.59
CA THR A 65 -2.24 4.14 -1.84
C THR A 65 -1.03 5.04 -2.02
N GLU A 66 -0.69 5.82 -1.01
CA GLU A 66 0.47 6.74 -1.03
C GLU A 66 1.77 5.99 -1.34
N LEU A 67 2.03 4.88 -0.64
CA LEU A 67 3.22 4.06 -0.90
C LEU A 67 3.23 3.49 -2.33
N MET A 68 2.07 3.08 -2.86
CA MET A 68 1.97 2.54 -4.22
C MET A 68 2.20 3.60 -5.30
N LEU A 69 1.81 4.85 -5.05
CA LEU A 69 2.06 5.99 -5.94
C LEU A 69 3.54 6.37 -5.97
N ILE A 70 4.20 6.40 -4.80
CA ILE A 70 5.65 6.68 -4.71
C ILE A 70 6.45 5.57 -5.41
N HIS A 71 6.07 4.31 -5.17
CA HIS A 71 6.68 3.13 -5.78
C HIS A 71 8.21 3.11 -5.63
N PRO A 72 8.74 3.16 -4.38
CA PRO A 72 10.12 3.56 -4.11
C PRO A 72 11.20 2.58 -4.59
N PHE A 73 10.87 1.30 -4.78
CA PHE A 73 11.85 0.24 -5.09
C PHE A 73 11.83 -0.20 -6.55
N ARG A 74 12.90 -0.87 -7.01
CA ARG A 74 13.00 -1.39 -8.37
C ARG A 74 12.08 -2.58 -8.64
N ASP A 75 11.87 -3.42 -7.62
CA ASP A 75 10.87 -4.48 -7.55
C ASP A 75 10.44 -4.68 -6.08
N GLY A 76 9.33 -5.36 -5.86
CA GLY A 76 8.86 -5.75 -4.53
C GLY A 76 7.94 -4.74 -3.85
N ASN A 77 7.64 -3.60 -4.48
CA ASN A 77 6.73 -2.58 -3.94
C ASN A 77 5.39 -3.19 -3.51
N GLY A 78 4.78 -4.03 -4.35
CA GLY A 78 3.52 -4.69 -4.02
C GLY A 78 3.61 -5.65 -2.82
N ARG A 79 4.78 -6.29 -2.60
CA ARG A 79 5.00 -7.15 -1.42
C ARG A 79 5.14 -6.30 -0.15
N VAL A 80 5.94 -5.24 -0.21
CA VAL A 80 6.12 -4.29 0.91
C VAL A 80 4.80 -3.62 1.28
N GLY A 81 4.04 -3.13 0.31
CA GLY A 81 2.75 -2.49 0.56
C GLY A 81 1.72 -3.41 1.20
N ARG A 82 1.68 -4.69 0.81
CA ARG A 82 0.82 -5.69 1.46
C ARG A 82 1.30 -6.04 2.87
N LEU A 83 2.61 -6.16 3.07
CA LEU A 83 3.17 -6.42 4.40
C LEU A 83 2.85 -5.28 5.36
N LEU A 84 3.02 -4.02 4.94
CA LEU A 84 2.65 -2.86 5.73
C LEU A 84 1.15 -2.85 6.07
N ALA A 85 0.28 -3.15 5.11
CA ALA A 85 -1.15 -3.26 5.35
C ALA A 85 -1.51 -4.39 6.34
N ILE A 86 -0.81 -5.52 6.30
CA ILE A 86 -0.95 -6.61 7.28
C ILE A 86 -0.52 -6.14 8.67
N LEU A 87 0.61 -5.45 8.79
CA LEU A 87 1.08 -4.92 10.08
C LEU A 87 0.08 -3.92 10.68
N MET A 88 -0.48 -3.03 9.85
CA MET A 88 -1.53 -2.10 10.29
C MET A 88 -2.80 -2.85 10.73
N ALA A 89 -3.22 -3.88 10.00
CA ALA A 89 -4.36 -4.70 10.40
C ALA A 89 -4.11 -5.39 11.75
N LEU A 90 -2.91 -5.95 11.96
CA LEU A 90 -2.52 -6.56 13.23
C LEU A 90 -2.52 -5.54 14.39
N GLN A 91 -2.05 -4.32 14.15
CA GLN A 91 -2.13 -3.22 15.13
C GLN A 91 -3.58 -2.87 15.50
N ALA A 92 -4.51 -3.03 14.56
CA ALA A 92 -5.94 -2.84 14.77
C ALA A 92 -6.65 -4.05 15.42
N GLY A 93 -5.92 -5.11 15.77
CA GLY A 93 -6.49 -6.35 16.32
C GLY A 93 -7.15 -7.26 15.27
N LEU A 94 -6.94 -7.01 13.98
CA LEU A 94 -7.44 -7.87 12.90
C LEU A 94 -6.42 -8.99 12.59
N PRO A 95 -6.88 -10.16 12.10
CA PRO A 95 -6.00 -11.20 11.59
C PRO A 95 -5.22 -10.74 10.34
N PRO A 96 -4.14 -11.45 9.96
CA PRO A 96 -3.38 -11.14 8.74
C PRO A 96 -4.27 -11.09 7.50
N LEU A 97 -4.25 -9.97 6.78
CA LEU A 97 -5.13 -9.71 5.64
C LEU A 97 -4.98 -10.74 4.51
N ASN A 98 -6.11 -11.27 4.04
CA ASN A 98 -6.19 -12.20 2.91
C ASN A 98 -6.40 -11.48 1.57
N PHE A 99 -5.31 -11.30 0.83
CA PHE A 99 -5.33 -10.67 -0.51
C PHE A 99 -5.70 -11.63 -1.65
N GLY A 100 -6.00 -12.91 -1.39
CA GLY A 100 -6.26 -13.92 -2.41
C GLY A 100 -7.44 -13.59 -3.35
N GLY A 101 -8.33 -12.69 -2.93
CA GLY A 101 -9.43 -12.19 -3.76
C GLY A 101 -9.03 -11.13 -4.81
N ILE A 102 -7.81 -10.59 -4.78
CA ILE A 102 -7.36 -9.56 -5.73
C ILE A 102 -6.83 -10.22 -7.01
N ALA A 103 -7.74 -10.74 -7.81
CA ALA A 103 -7.47 -11.37 -9.10
C ALA A 103 -8.43 -10.86 -10.19
N GLY A 104 -8.11 -11.11 -11.47
CA GLY A 104 -8.98 -10.78 -12.60
C GLY A 104 -9.52 -9.35 -12.58
N ARG A 105 -10.86 -9.21 -12.48
CA ARG A 105 -11.54 -7.91 -12.40
C ARG A 105 -11.13 -7.09 -11.17
N LYS A 106 -11.06 -7.71 -10.00
CA LYS A 106 -10.67 -7.04 -8.74
C LYS A 106 -9.24 -6.54 -8.77
N ARG A 107 -8.35 -7.21 -9.51
CA ARG A 107 -6.98 -6.71 -9.76
C ARG A 107 -7.00 -5.42 -10.59
N ARG A 108 -7.89 -5.30 -11.57
CA ARG A 108 -8.05 -4.06 -12.35
C ARG A 108 -8.63 -2.93 -11.49
N GLU A 109 -9.62 -3.24 -10.66
CA GLU A 109 -10.20 -2.30 -9.69
C GLU A 109 -9.15 -1.79 -8.70
N TYR A 110 -8.28 -2.66 -8.19
CA TYR A 110 -7.16 -2.26 -7.33
C TYR A 110 -6.19 -1.28 -8.02
N PHE A 111 -5.82 -1.52 -9.28
CA PHE A 111 -4.98 -0.56 -10.01
C PHE A 111 -5.71 0.74 -10.34
N ALA A 112 -7.02 0.68 -10.62
CA ALA A 112 -7.84 1.88 -10.77
C ALA A 112 -7.89 2.69 -9.46
N ALA A 113 -7.98 2.01 -8.31
CA ALA A 113 -7.97 2.65 -7.01
C ALA A 113 -6.64 3.35 -6.69
N ILE A 114 -5.50 2.75 -7.05
CA ILE A 114 -4.21 3.42 -6.96
C ILE A 114 -4.21 4.72 -7.79
N ARG A 115 -4.71 4.67 -9.02
CA ARG A 115 -4.75 5.84 -9.91
C ARG A 115 -5.63 6.97 -9.37
N ALA A 116 -6.79 6.64 -8.80
CA ALA A 116 -7.67 7.63 -8.18
C ALA A 116 -6.99 8.38 -7.02
N GLY A 117 -6.03 7.74 -6.35
CA GLY A 117 -5.21 8.37 -5.33
C GLY A 117 -4.37 9.56 -5.81
N MET A 118 -4.10 9.70 -7.11
CA MET A 118 -3.42 10.89 -7.64
C MET A 118 -4.21 12.18 -7.34
N ASP A 119 -5.54 12.09 -7.36
CA ASP A 119 -6.46 13.19 -7.02
C ASP A 119 -6.84 13.17 -5.53
N ARG A 120 -6.12 12.38 -4.71
CA ARG A 120 -6.42 12.10 -3.30
C ARG A 120 -7.81 11.50 -3.06
N ASP A 121 -8.39 10.84 -4.07
CA ASP A 121 -9.59 10.04 -3.90
C ASP A 121 -9.23 8.62 -3.43
N TYR A 122 -9.31 8.42 -2.12
CA TYR A 122 -9.02 7.13 -1.50
C TYR A 122 -10.25 6.21 -1.42
N ASN A 123 -11.46 6.70 -1.71
CA ASN A 123 -12.70 5.91 -1.57
C ASN A 123 -12.66 4.60 -2.39
N PRO A 124 -12.09 4.56 -3.62
CA PRO A 124 -11.92 3.31 -4.34
C PRO A 124 -11.02 2.30 -3.60
N MET A 125 -9.96 2.77 -2.94
CA MET A 125 -9.05 1.89 -2.21
C MET A 125 -9.66 1.46 -0.87
N GLU A 126 -10.43 2.32 -0.21
CA GLU A 126 -11.24 1.94 0.96
C GLU A 126 -12.16 0.77 0.62
N ARG A 127 -12.90 0.82 -0.50
CA ARG A 127 -13.73 -0.30 -0.97
C ARG A 127 -12.93 -1.59 -1.19
N VAL A 128 -11.71 -1.50 -1.71
CA VAL A 128 -10.83 -2.67 -1.88
C VAL A 128 -10.47 -3.25 -0.51
N PHE A 129 -10.04 -2.43 0.45
CA PHE A 129 -9.65 -2.91 1.77
C PHE A 129 -10.84 -3.40 2.60
N SER A 130 -12.03 -2.80 2.49
CA SER A 130 -13.25 -3.35 3.08
C SER A 130 -13.52 -4.77 2.57
N ALA A 131 -13.35 -5.02 1.26
CA ALA A 131 -13.54 -6.35 0.68
C ALA A 131 -12.46 -7.35 1.13
N VAL A 132 -11.20 -6.89 1.27
CA VAL A 132 -10.09 -7.70 1.79
C VAL A 132 -10.34 -8.08 3.25
N ILE A 133 -10.70 -7.13 4.11
CA ILE A 133 -10.99 -7.38 5.53
C ILE A 133 -12.19 -8.32 5.66
N ARG A 134 -13.30 -8.06 4.95
CA ARG A 134 -14.47 -8.96 4.94
C ARG A 134 -14.09 -10.39 4.57
N ARG A 135 -13.28 -10.57 3.52
CA ARG A 135 -12.79 -11.90 3.12
C ARG A 135 -11.94 -12.54 4.21
N THR A 136 -11.11 -11.75 4.89
CA THR A 136 -10.21 -12.24 5.94
C THR A 136 -11.01 -12.80 7.11
N LEU A 137 -12.04 -12.07 7.55
CA LEU A 137 -12.90 -12.46 8.67
C LEU A 137 -13.83 -13.65 8.35
N GLN A 138 -14.10 -13.92 7.08
CA GLN A 138 -14.89 -15.10 6.67
C GLN A 138 -14.14 -16.43 6.75
N ILE A 139 -12.81 -16.39 6.94
CA ILE A 139 -11.92 -17.56 6.96
C ILE A 139 -11.26 -17.72 8.34
N SER A 140 -11.53 -16.78 9.27
CA SER A 140 -10.98 -16.78 10.63
C SER A 140 -11.96 -17.36 11.63
#